data_AF-A0A969SHU7-F1
#
_entry.id   AF-A0A969SHU7-F1
#
_cell.length_a   1.000
_cell.length_b   1.000
_cell.length_c   1.000
_cell.angle_alpha   90.00
_cell.angle_beta   90.00
_cell.angle_gamma   90.00
#
_symmetry.space_group_name_H-M   'P 1'
#
loop_
_entity.id
_entity.type
_entity.pdbx_description
1 polymer ?
#
loop_
_entity_poly.entity_id
_entity_poly.type
_entity_poly.pdbx_seq_one_letter_code
_entity_poly.pdbx_strand_id
1 'polypeptide(L)'
;MLGARDVLERIEYPVLLHCKSGADRAGLMSVLYRHVRQGEPIETAMRELSWRYGHIRQSDTGVLDAFFERYLRDTAERPMPFFDWVEHVYDPDDVKSTFVAKGWANRIVNDLLRRE
;
A
#
# COMPACT_ATOMS: atom_id res chain seq x y z
N MET A 1 1.50 -8.08 6.07
CA MET A 1 0.14 -8.05 5.48
C MET A 1 -0.84 -8.93 6.27
N LEU A 2 -0.60 -10.23 6.42
CA LEU A 2 -1.51 -11.14 7.16
C LEU A 2 -1.77 -10.69 8.60
N GLY A 3 -0.72 -10.36 9.38
CA GLY A 3 -0.92 -9.84 10.73
C GLY A 3 -1.71 -8.51 10.78
N ALA A 4 -1.61 -7.66 9.74
CA ALA A 4 -2.40 -6.43 9.67
C ALA A 4 -3.89 -6.73 9.40
N ARG A 5 -4.19 -7.71 8.55
CA ARG A 5 -5.55 -8.23 8.35
C ARG A 5 -6.13 -8.71 9.69
N ASP A 6 -5.41 -9.61 10.36
CA ASP A 6 -5.89 -10.24 11.59
C ASP A 6 -6.17 -9.20 12.70
N VAL A 7 -5.33 -8.16 12.78
CA VAL A 7 -5.58 -7.02 13.68
C VAL A 7 -6.84 -6.27 13.28
N LEU A 8 -6.98 -5.87 12.02
CA LEU A 8 -8.15 -5.12 11.55
C LEU A 8 -9.46 -5.88 11.72
N GLU A 9 -9.44 -7.22 11.60
CA GLU A 9 -10.62 -8.07 11.82
C GLU A 9 -11.07 -8.12 13.28
N ARG A 10 -10.14 -8.01 14.24
CA ARG A 10 -10.37 -8.35 15.65
C ARG A 10 -10.43 -7.17 16.60
N ILE A 11 -9.82 -6.03 16.26
CA ILE A 11 -9.81 -4.85 17.13
C ILE A 11 -11.21 -4.23 17.29
N GLU A 12 -11.40 -3.52 18.40
CA GLU A 12 -12.59 -2.71 18.64
C GLU A 12 -12.45 -1.33 17.97
N TYR A 13 -13.58 -0.80 17.47
CA TYR A 13 -13.64 0.49 16.76
C TYR A 13 -14.36 1.54 17.62
N PRO A 14 -13.99 2.84 17.53
CA PRO A 14 -13.14 3.47 16.50
C PRO A 14 -11.64 3.32 16.76
N VAL A 15 -10.84 3.37 15.68
CA VAL A 15 -9.37 3.26 15.73
C VAL A 15 -8.69 4.42 15.01
N LEU A 16 -7.49 4.77 15.47
CA LEU A 16 -6.60 5.75 14.83
C LEU A 16 -5.40 5.03 14.22
N LEU A 17 -5.24 5.14 12.91
CA LEU A 17 -4.07 4.65 12.18
C LEU A 17 -3.17 5.85 11.85
N HIS A 18 -1.89 5.80 12.26
CA HIS A 18 -0.93 6.85 11.93
C HIS A 18 0.47 6.29 11.65
N CYS A 19 1.31 7.13 11.04
CA CYS A 19 2.76 6.91 10.97
C CYS A 19 3.49 8.22 11.30
N LYS A 20 4.80 8.33 11.02
CA LYS A 20 5.59 9.56 11.27
C LYS A 20 5.01 10.77 10.52
N SER A 21 4.71 10.60 9.23
CA SER A 21 4.24 11.68 8.34
C SER A 21 2.81 11.48 7.84
N GLY A 22 2.10 10.47 8.34
CA GLY A 22 0.70 10.17 7.97
C GLY A 22 0.44 9.73 6.52
N ALA A 23 1.45 9.53 5.67
CA ALA A 23 1.24 9.24 4.25
C ALA A 23 1.31 7.74 3.93
N ASP A 24 2.50 7.12 3.87
CA ASP A 24 2.64 5.82 3.18
C ASP A 24 2.22 4.62 4.03
N ARG A 25 2.78 4.46 5.23
CA ARG A 25 2.38 3.36 6.12
C ARG A 25 0.94 3.51 6.61
N ALA A 26 0.50 4.75 6.83
CA ALA A 26 -0.88 5.03 7.18
C ALA A 26 -1.80 4.75 5.99
N GLY A 27 -1.46 5.22 4.79
CA GLY A 27 -2.17 4.94 3.54
C GLY A 27 -2.26 3.45 3.24
N LEU A 28 -1.17 2.69 3.39
CA LEU A 28 -1.15 1.23 3.26
C LEU A 28 -2.18 0.57 4.19
N MET A 29 -2.18 0.95 5.47
CA MET A 29 -3.16 0.44 6.43
C MET A 29 -4.58 0.89 6.11
N SER A 30 -4.77 2.09 5.55
CA SER A 30 -6.07 2.57 5.07
C SER A 30 -6.59 1.75 3.87
N VAL A 31 -5.73 1.38 2.91
CA VAL A 31 -6.08 0.46 1.81
C VAL A 31 -6.58 -0.86 2.40
N LEU A 32 -5.82 -1.45 3.33
CA LEU A 32 -6.20 -2.71 3.97
C LEU A 32 -7.49 -2.59 4.79
N TYR A 33 -7.69 -1.48 5.51
CA TYR A 33 -8.93 -1.24 6.26
C TYR A 33 -10.15 -1.19 5.33
N ARG A 34 -10.07 -0.46 4.21
CA ARG A 34 -11.16 -0.43 3.23
C ARG A 34 -11.45 -1.81 2.64
N HIS A 35 -10.41 -2.56 2.31
CA HIS A 35 -10.57 -3.90 1.77
C HIS A 35 -11.18 -4.88 2.79
N VAL A 36 -10.59 -4.97 3.97
CA VAL A 36 -10.95 -5.96 5.01
C VAL A 36 -12.29 -5.62 5.68
N ARG A 37 -12.53 -4.35 6.01
CA ARG A 37 -13.69 -3.95 6.82
C ARG A 37 -14.84 -3.39 6.01
N GLN A 38 -14.57 -2.81 4.84
CA GLN A 38 -15.62 -2.24 3.98
C GLN A 38 -15.89 -3.12 2.75
N GLY A 39 -15.10 -4.17 2.53
CA GLY A 39 -15.25 -5.06 1.38
C GLY A 39 -14.92 -4.40 0.04
N GLU A 40 -14.23 -3.25 0.05
CA GLU A 40 -13.88 -2.57 -1.19
C GLU A 40 -12.84 -3.37 -1.99
N PRO A 41 -12.95 -3.44 -3.32
CA PRO A 41 -11.90 -4.01 -4.16
C PRO A 41 -10.56 -3.27 -3.96
N ILE A 42 -9.44 -4.00 -4.04
CA ILE A 42 -8.09 -3.42 -3.89
C ILE A 42 -7.88 -2.24 -4.86
N GLU A 43 -8.30 -2.39 -6.12
CA GLU A 43 -8.22 -1.33 -7.14
C GLU A 43 -8.88 -0.02 -6.68
N THR A 44 -10.03 -0.10 -6.00
CA THR A 44 -10.71 1.07 -5.45
C THR A 44 -10.02 1.60 -4.19
N ALA A 45 -9.62 0.69 -3.29
CA ALA A 45 -9.01 1.04 -2.02
C ALA A 45 -7.65 1.74 -2.17
N MET A 46 -6.90 1.45 -3.25
CA MET A 46 -5.62 2.08 -3.58
C MET A 46 -5.66 3.62 -3.63
N ARG A 47 -6.83 4.26 -3.77
CA ARG A 47 -6.98 5.73 -3.69
C ARG A 47 -6.49 6.34 -2.38
N GLU A 48 -6.36 5.54 -1.31
CA GLU A 48 -5.76 5.97 -0.04
C GLU A 48 -4.25 6.22 -0.15
N LEU A 49 -3.60 5.68 -1.19
CA LEU A 49 -2.25 6.07 -1.62
C LEU A 49 -2.36 7.17 -2.67
N SER A 50 -2.55 8.42 -2.23
CA SER A 50 -2.64 9.55 -3.14
C SER A 50 -1.91 10.78 -2.66
N TRP A 51 -1.60 11.67 -3.61
CA TRP A 51 -0.99 12.98 -3.34
C TRP A 51 -1.78 13.80 -2.31
N ARG A 52 -3.12 13.65 -2.28
CA ARG A 52 -3.99 14.28 -1.28
C ARG A 52 -3.57 13.96 0.16
N TYR A 53 -3.00 12.78 0.38
CA TYR A 53 -2.51 12.31 1.68
C TYR A 53 -0.97 12.35 1.77
N GLY A 54 -0.31 13.08 0.87
CA GLY A 54 1.15 13.25 0.86
C GLY A 54 1.92 12.03 0.35
N HIS A 55 1.24 11.08 -0.31
CA HIS A 55 1.89 9.94 -0.94
C HIS A 55 2.38 10.32 -2.35
N ILE A 56 3.66 10.04 -2.65
CA ILE A 56 4.28 10.31 -3.95
C ILE A 56 4.69 9.01 -4.60
N ARG A 57 3.87 8.54 -5.53
CA ARG A 57 4.09 7.32 -6.31
C ARG A 57 5.42 7.28 -7.06
N GLN A 58 5.98 8.43 -7.45
CA GLN A 58 7.25 8.50 -8.18
C GLN A 58 8.48 8.39 -7.27
N SER A 59 8.30 8.46 -5.94
CA SER A 59 9.37 8.32 -4.96
C SER A 59 9.58 6.87 -4.55
N ASP A 60 10.56 6.59 -3.69
CA ASP A 60 10.80 5.24 -3.15
C ASP A 60 9.55 4.61 -2.52
N THR A 61 8.61 5.40 -2.01
CA THR A 61 7.37 4.87 -1.45
C THR A 61 6.36 4.38 -2.48
N GLY A 62 6.58 4.70 -3.76
CA GLY A 62 5.82 4.15 -4.88
C GLY A 62 5.93 2.65 -5.07
N VAL A 63 6.86 1.99 -4.35
CA VAL A 63 6.89 0.53 -4.23
C VAL A 63 5.57 -0.03 -3.67
N LEU A 64 4.84 0.75 -2.86
CA LEU A 64 3.53 0.36 -2.35
C LEU A 64 2.48 0.30 -3.46
N ASP A 65 2.50 1.23 -4.41
CA ASP A 65 1.66 1.14 -5.60
C ASP A 65 2.02 -0.10 -6.41
N ALA A 66 3.31 -0.28 -6.69
CA ALA A 66 3.81 -1.38 -7.51
C ALA A 66 3.40 -2.74 -6.95
N PHE A 67 3.41 -2.87 -5.62
CA PHE A 67 2.91 -4.04 -4.91
C PHE A 67 1.43 -4.34 -5.22
N PHE A 68 0.53 -3.36 -5.09
CA PHE A 68 -0.88 -3.58 -5.37
C PHE A 68 -1.17 -3.77 -6.86
N GLU A 69 -0.48 -3.05 -7.73
CA GLU A 69 -0.62 -3.22 -9.18
C GLU A 69 -0.14 -4.57 -9.67
N ARG A 70 0.91 -5.11 -9.03
CA ARG A 70 1.34 -6.47 -9.30
C ARG A 70 0.23 -7.46 -8.96
N TYR A 71 -0.40 -7.34 -7.79
CA TYR A 71 -1.58 -8.15 -7.46
C TYR A 71 -2.67 -8.02 -8.53
N LEU A 72 -3.03 -6.79 -8.93
CA LEU A 72 -4.08 -6.54 -9.93
C LEU A 72 -3.74 -7.18 -11.28
N ARG A 73 -2.48 -7.13 -11.71
CA ARG A 73 -2.00 -7.77 -12.94
C ARG A 73 -2.13 -9.29 -12.86
N ASP A 74 -1.61 -9.89 -11.79
CA ASP A 74 -1.64 -11.35 -11.61
C ASP A 74 -3.08 -11.86 -11.52
N THR A 75 -3.96 -11.15 -10.79
CA THR A 75 -5.36 -11.56 -10.64
C THR A 75 -6.21 -11.32 -11.90
N ALA A 76 -5.76 -10.46 -12.82
CA ALA A 76 -6.41 -10.29 -14.12
C ALA A 76 -6.17 -11.52 -15.03
N GLU A 77 -5.01 -12.16 -14.93
CA GLU A 77 -4.69 -13.39 -15.66
C GLU A 77 -5.21 -14.64 -14.94
N ARG A 78 -5.07 -14.69 -13.61
CA ARG A 78 -5.51 -15.80 -12.77
C ARG A 78 -6.20 -15.28 -11.50
N PRO A 79 -7.56 -15.19 -11.49
CA PRO A 79 -8.30 -14.67 -10.36
C PRO A 79 -7.93 -15.31 -9.01
N MET A 80 -7.56 -14.49 -8.03
CA MET A 80 -7.13 -14.94 -6.70
C MET A 80 -7.50 -13.91 -5.62
N PRO A 81 -7.99 -14.32 -4.43
CA PRO A 81 -8.18 -13.41 -3.31
C PRO A 81 -6.87 -12.73 -2.90
N PHE A 82 -6.94 -11.45 -2.50
CA PHE A 82 -5.76 -10.65 -2.19
C PHE A 82 -4.84 -11.30 -1.14
N PHE A 83 -5.40 -11.80 -0.04
CA PHE A 83 -4.58 -12.40 1.02
C PHE A 83 -3.98 -13.75 0.63
N ASP A 84 -4.67 -14.54 -0.20
CA ASP A 84 -4.13 -15.79 -0.74
C ASP A 84 -2.96 -15.50 -1.70
N TRP A 85 -3.09 -14.46 -2.52
CA TRP A 85 -2.00 -13.99 -3.39
C TRP A 85 -0.79 -13.51 -2.57
N VAL A 86 -1.03 -12.75 -1.49
CA VAL A 86 0.02 -12.33 -0.56
C VAL A 86 0.74 -13.51 0.09
N GLU A 87 0.03 -14.59 0.41
CA GLU A 87 0.60 -15.75 1.09
C GLU A 87 1.37 -16.68 0.15
N HIS A 88 0.91 -16.81 -1.10
CA HIS A 88 1.37 -17.88 -2.00
C HIS A 88 2.07 -17.41 -3.28
N VAL A 89 1.92 -16.15 -3.67
CA VAL A 89 2.43 -15.64 -4.96
C VAL A 89 3.35 -14.44 -4.79
N TYR A 90 3.07 -13.57 -3.81
CA TYR A 90 3.84 -12.36 -3.59
C TYR A 90 5.32 -12.64 -3.27
N ASP A 91 6.20 -12.08 -4.10
CA ASP A 91 7.64 -12.01 -3.87
C ASP A 91 8.09 -10.54 -3.70
N PRO A 92 8.59 -10.13 -2.51
CA PRO A 92 9.11 -8.79 -2.28
C PRO A 92 10.28 -8.39 -3.17
N ASP A 93 11.15 -9.33 -3.54
CA ASP A 93 12.35 -9.03 -4.31
C ASP A 93 12.00 -8.79 -5.78
N ASP A 94 11.01 -9.51 -6.29
CA ASP A 94 10.45 -9.29 -7.62
C ASP A 94 9.84 -7.88 -7.77
N VAL A 95 9.01 -7.47 -6.80
CA VAL A 95 8.39 -6.12 -6.80
C VAL A 95 9.45 -5.01 -6.69
N LYS A 96 10.49 -5.20 -5.87
CA LYS A 96 11.58 -4.22 -5.75
C LYS A 96 12.43 -4.14 -7.02
N SER A 97 12.72 -5.28 -7.64
CA SER A 97 13.59 -5.33 -8.82
C SER A 97 12.94 -4.67 -10.05
N THR A 98 11.62 -4.66 -10.10
CA THR A 98 10.83 -4.08 -11.20
C THR A 98 10.43 -2.62 -10.94
N PHE A 99 10.59 -2.10 -9.72
CA PHE A 99 10.28 -0.72 -9.38
C PHE A 99 11.52 0.19 -9.43
N VAL A 100 11.44 1.26 -10.20
CA VAL A 100 12.49 2.29 -10.29
C VAL A 100 11.92 3.65 -9.88
N ALA A 101 12.35 4.14 -8.72
CA ALA A 101 12.01 5.47 -8.24
C ALA A 101 12.65 6.56 -9.12
N LYS A 102 11.98 7.71 -9.25
CA LYS A 102 12.54 8.87 -9.94
C LYS A 102 13.31 9.72 -8.92
N GLY A 103 14.63 9.86 -9.10
CA GLY A 103 15.49 10.54 -8.12
C GLY A 103 15.10 11.99 -7.77
N TRP A 104 14.37 12.71 -8.65
CA TRP A 104 13.83 14.03 -8.34
C TRP A 104 12.63 13.98 -7.37
N ALA A 105 11.83 12.91 -7.40
CA ALA A 105 10.69 12.73 -6.52
C ALA A 105 11.13 12.42 -5.08
N ASN A 106 12.26 11.71 -4.92
CA ASN A 106 12.86 11.47 -3.60
C ASN A 106 13.28 12.78 -2.92
N ARG A 107 13.80 13.76 -3.68
CA ARG A 107 14.12 15.08 -3.12
C ARG A 107 12.89 15.81 -2.60
N ILE A 108 11.77 15.78 -3.33
CA ILE A 108 10.51 16.40 -2.89
C ILE A 108 10.00 15.76 -1.60
N VAL A 109 10.04 14.43 -1.49
CA VAL A 109 9.65 13.74 -0.24
C VAL A 109 10.52 14.21 0.93
N ASN A 110 11.84 14.26 0.74
CA ASN A 110 12.78 14.59 1.80
C ASN A 110 12.68 16.06 2.23
N ASP A 111 12.59 16.98 1.27
CA ASP A 111 12.58 18.42 1.52
C ASP A 111 11.23 18.90 2.09
N LEU A 112 10.11 18.32 1.65
CA LEU A 112 8.77 18.77 2.03
C LEU A 112 8.23 18.08 3.29
N LEU A 113 8.53 16.79 3.49
CA LEU A 113 7.95 15.98 4.57
C LEU A 113 8.89 15.77 5.77
N ARG A 114 10.10 16.37 5.76
CA ARG A 114 11.14 16.22 6.80
C ARG A 114 11.31 14.75 7.24
N ARG A 115 11.37 13.87 6.25
CA ARG A 115 11.67 12.46 6.46
C ARG A 115 13.18 12.32 6.48
N GLU A 116 13.76 12.52 7.66
CA GLU A 116 15.00 11.83 8.02
C GLU A 116 14.81 10.32 7.91
#